data_AF-A0A929F5Z3-F1
#
_entry.id   AF-A0A929F5Z3-F1
#
_cell.length_a   1.000
_cell.length_b   1.000
_cell.length_c   1.000
_cell.angle_alpha   90.00
_cell.angle_beta   90.00
_cell.angle_gamma   90.00
#
_symmetry.space_group_name_H-M   'P 1'
#
loop_
_entity.id
_entity.type
_entity.pdbx_description
1 polymer ?
#
loop_
_entity_poly.entity_id
_entity_poly.type
_entity_poly.pdbx_seq_one_letter_code
_entity_poly.pdbx_strand_id
1 'polypeptide(L)'
;MSVLVPKFCSVPAGISNREAVNLTAADTSLWPFIVYFIAVLILVATMLGLSWLLGQRRANAATNVPFESGALSVGSPQIHMAVEFYLIAIFFVIFDLETVFIFAWAVAFFELGWAGFISISIFILMLGVALVYELRSGALDWGIKSRARSPDSTLTQEADK
;
A
#
# COMPACT_ATOMS: atom_id res chain seq x y z
N MET A 1 -45.33 26.63 -44.94
CA MET A 1 -46.20 26.03 -43.90
C MET A 1 -46.17 24.52 -44.07
N SER A 2 -45.14 23.85 -43.53
CA SER A 2 -45.09 22.39 -43.38
C SER A 2 -44.01 22.09 -42.35
N VAL A 3 -44.44 21.95 -41.10
CA VAL A 3 -43.59 21.56 -39.98
C VAL A 3 -43.41 20.05 -40.07
N LEU A 4 -42.18 19.62 -40.28
CA LEU A 4 -41.75 18.23 -40.24
C LEU A 4 -41.68 17.80 -38.77
N VAL A 5 -42.74 17.16 -38.27
CA VAL A 5 -42.73 16.51 -36.96
C VAL A 5 -42.17 15.09 -37.15
N PRO A 6 -41.05 14.70 -36.52
CA PRO A 6 -40.60 13.32 -36.54
C PRO A 6 -41.55 12.47 -35.71
N LYS A 7 -41.97 11.33 -36.27
CA LYS A 7 -42.69 10.26 -35.57
C LYS A 7 -41.92 9.88 -34.31
N PHE A 8 -42.37 10.36 -33.16
CA PHE A 8 -42.03 9.77 -31.88
C PHE A 8 -42.54 8.33 -31.89
N CYS A 9 -41.59 7.42 -31.99
CA CYS A 9 -41.79 6.00 -31.78
C CYS A 9 -42.38 5.81 -30.39
N SER A 10 -43.55 5.19 -30.30
CA SER A 10 -44.18 4.77 -29.06
C SER A 10 -43.25 3.77 -28.36
N VAL A 11 -42.53 4.22 -27.34
CA VAL A 11 -41.75 3.36 -26.44
C VAL A 11 -42.72 2.43 -25.72
N PRO A 12 -42.56 1.09 -25.80
CA PRO A 12 -43.43 0.17 -25.08
C PRO A 12 -43.15 0.26 -23.57
N ALA A 13 -44.22 0.47 -22.79
CA ALA A 13 -44.24 0.60 -21.33
C ALA A 13 -43.83 -0.67 -20.54
N GLY A 14 -43.06 -1.58 -21.14
CA GLY A 14 -42.66 -2.88 -20.58
C GLY A 14 -41.17 -3.06 -20.29
N ILE A 15 -40.32 -2.06 -20.56
CA ILE A 15 -38.86 -2.15 -20.41
C ILE A 15 -38.36 -1.59 -19.06
N SER A 16 -39.09 -0.64 -18.45
CA SER A 16 -38.71 -0.01 -17.17
C SER A 16 -38.52 -1.01 -16.02
N ASN A 17 -39.30 -2.09 -16.02
CA ASN A 17 -39.30 -3.07 -14.93
C ASN A 17 -38.08 -4.00 -15.00
N ARG A 18 -37.53 -4.25 -16.20
CA ARG A 18 -36.43 -5.19 -16.39
C ARG A 18 -35.06 -4.56 -16.14
N GLU A 19 -34.91 -3.27 -16.45
CA GLU A 19 -33.69 -2.53 -16.11
C GLU A 19 -33.62 -2.24 -14.61
N ALA A 20 -34.73 -1.90 -13.95
CA ALA A 20 -34.79 -1.73 -12.49
C ALA A 20 -34.51 -3.03 -11.71
N VAL A 21 -35.00 -4.19 -12.19
CA VAL A 21 -34.73 -5.50 -11.56
C VAL A 21 -33.29 -5.96 -11.77
N ASN A 22 -32.64 -5.60 -12.88
CA ASN A 22 -31.24 -5.94 -13.11
C ASN A 22 -30.27 -4.97 -12.41
N LEU A 23 -30.66 -3.71 -12.22
CA LEU A 23 -29.93 -2.74 -11.41
C LEU A 23 -29.99 -3.09 -9.92
N THR A 24 -31.13 -3.60 -9.42
CA THR A 24 -31.18 -4.16 -8.06
C THR A 24 -30.48 -5.52 -7.99
N ALA A 25 -30.56 -6.38 -9.01
CA ALA A 25 -29.84 -7.66 -9.02
C ALA A 25 -28.30 -7.49 -8.99
N ALA A 26 -27.76 -6.51 -9.71
CA ALA A 26 -26.34 -6.18 -9.69
C ALA A 26 -25.89 -5.56 -8.35
N ASP A 27 -26.75 -4.76 -7.71
CA ASP A 27 -26.52 -4.17 -6.38
C ASP A 27 -26.67 -5.22 -5.25
N THR A 28 -27.39 -6.32 -5.49
CA THR A 28 -27.68 -7.37 -4.49
C THR A 28 -26.62 -8.47 -4.38
N SER A 29 -25.39 -8.30 -4.88
CA SER A 29 -24.36 -9.36 -4.82
C SER A 29 -23.05 -8.96 -4.10
N LEU A 30 -23.03 -7.83 -3.41
CA LEU A 30 -21.92 -7.46 -2.51
C LEU A 30 -22.14 -7.92 -1.06
N TRP A 31 -23.39 -8.23 -0.69
CA TRP A 31 -23.73 -8.71 0.64
C TRP A 31 -22.95 -9.98 1.07
N PRO A 32 -22.65 -10.96 0.20
CA PRO A 32 -21.91 -12.15 0.63
C PRO A 32 -20.46 -11.81 0.99
N PHE A 33 -19.85 -10.86 0.28
CA PHE A 33 -18.48 -10.40 0.57
C PHE A 33 -18.42 -9.64 1.89
N ILE A 34 -19.40 -8.77 2.17
CA ILE A 34 -19.48 -8.03 3.43
C ILE A 34 -19.70 -8.99 4.59
N VAL A 35 -20.64 -9.92 4.46
CA VAL A 35 -20.91 -10.94 5.49
C VAL A 35 -19.68 -11.81 5.74
N TYR A 36 -18.99 -12.24 4.67
CA TYR A 36 -17.74 -13.00 4.79
C TYR A 36 -16.65 -12.21 5.52
N PHE A 37 -16.43 -10.95 5.14
CA PHE A 37 -15.44 -10.07 5.78
C PHE A 37 -15.73 -9.88 7.27
N ILE A 38 -16.99 -9.63 7.63
CA ILE A 38 -17.42 -9.50 9.02
C ILE A 38 -17.24 -10.82 9.77
N ALA A 39 -17.60 -11.95 9.17
CA ALA A 39 -17.43 -13.27 9.79
C ALA A 39 -15.96 -13.57 10.10
N VAL A 40 -15.04 -13.24 9.17
CA VAL A 40 -13.59 -13.37 9.39
C VAL A 40 -13.12 -12.47 10.53
N LEU A 41 -13.56 -11.21 10.57
CA LEU A 41 -13.22 -10.30 11.68
C LEU A 41 -13.72 -10.82 13.03
N ILE A 42 -14.96 -11.31 13.10
CA ILE A 42 -15.53 -11.90 14.31
C ILE A 42 -14.75 -13.13 14.74
N LEU A 43 -14.38 -14.01 13.79
CA LEU A 43 -13.58 -15.21 14.08
C LEU A 43 -12.22 -14.83 14.68
N VAL A 44 -11.51 -13.90 14.06
CA VAL A 44 -10.21 -13.41 14.54
C VAL A 44 -10.35 -12.77 15.92
N ALA A 45 -11.33 -11.87 16.10
CA ALA A 45 -11.59 -11.22 17.39
C ALA A 45 -11.96 -12.23 18.48
N THR A 46 -12.74 -13.26 18.16
CA THR A 46 -13.12 -14.32 19.09
C THR A 46 -11.90 -15.18 19.47
N MET A 47 -11.05 -15.53 18.51
CA MET A 47 -9.80 -16.26 18.78
C MET A 47 -8.86 -15.47 19.68
N LEU A 48 -8.63 -14.18 19.38
CA LEU A 48 -7.82 -13.31 20.24
C LEU A 48 -8.47 -13.12 21.62
N GLY A 49 -9.79 -12.94 21.67
CA GLY A 49 -10.56 -12.77 22.91
C GLY A 49 -10.51 -14.01 23.81
N LEU A 50 -10.69 -15.21 23.25
CA LEU A 50 -10.52 -16.48 23.96
C LEU A 50 -9.07 -16.67 24.40
N SER A 51 -8.09 -16.40 23.54
CA SER A 51 -6.68 -16.48 23.91
C SER A 51 -6.34 -15.53 25.07
N TRP A 52 -6.95 -14.35 25.10
CA TRP A 52 -6.78 -13.38 26.18
C TRP A 52 -7.48 -13.80 27.47
N LEU A 53 -8.68 -14.40 27.37
CA LEU A 53 -9.48 -14.81 28.52
C LEU A 53 -8.96 -16.11 29.17
N LEU A 54 -8.55 -17.10 28.36
CA LEU A 54 -8.01 -18.37 28.83
C LEU A 54 -6.51 -18.30 29.12
N GLY A 55 -5.81 -17.29 28.61
CA GLY A 55 -4.37 -17.11 28.81
C GLY A 55 -4.02 -16.75 30.25
N GLN A 56 -3.20 -17.57 30.91
CA GLN A 56 -2.70 -17.28 32.26
C GLN A 56 -1.74 -16.08 32.22
N ARG A 57 -2.24 -14.92 32.63
CA ARG A 57 -1.54 -13.64 32.48
C ARG A 57 -0.56 -13.42 33.63
N ARG A 58 0.70 -13.82 33.46
CA ARG A 58 1.79 -13.50 34.41
C ARG A 58 2.42 -12.16 34.04
N ALA A 59 1.90 -11.07 34.63
CA ALA A 59 2.44 -9.73 34.45
C ALA A 59 3.66 -9.49 35.37
N ASN A 60 4.79 -10.14 35.07
CA ASN A 60 6.04 -9.88 35.78
C ASN A 60 6.78 -8.70 35.15
N ALA A 61 7.26 -7.74 35.94
CA ALA A 61 7.98 -6.55 35.45
C ALA A 61 9.18 -6.91 34.57
N ALA A 62 9.88 -8.01 34.87
CA ALA A 62 11.03 -8.50 34.10
C ALA A 62 10.67 -9.12 32.73
N THR A 63 9.40 -9.51 32.50
CA THR A 63 8.94 -10.08 31.22
C THR A 63 8.39 -9.00 30.28
N ASN A 64 8.07 -7.82 30.80
CA ASN A 64 7.50 -6.72 30.02
C ASN A 64 8.56 -5.71 29.53
N VAL A 65 9.85 -6.00 29.74
CA VAL A 65 10.96 -5.17 29.24
C VAL A 65 11.52 -5.80 27.95
N PRO A 66 11.88 -4.99 26.93
CA PRO A 66 12.56 -5.49 25.74
C PRO A 66 13.84 -6.24 26.12
N PHE A 67 13.98 -7.47 25.63
CA PHE A 67 15.12 -8.33 25.98
C PHE A 67 16.31 -8.05 25.06
N GLU A 68 17.42 -7.58 25.63
CA GLU A 68 18.65 -7.27 24.89
C GLU A 68 19.87 -7.99 25.48
N SER A 69 19.77 -9.32 25.66
CA SER A 69 20.87 -10.17 26.16
C SER A 69 21.28 -9.89 27.62
N GLY A 70 20.30 -9.63 28.49
CA GLY A 70 20.54 -9.43 29.93
C GLY A 70 20.88 -7.99 30.34
N ALA A 71 20.92 -7.05 29.40
CA ALA A 71 21.00 -5.61 29.67
C ALA A 71 19.61 -4.96 29.59
N LEU A 72 19.36 -3.98 30.45
CA LEU A 72 18.22 -3.08 30.31
C LEU A 72 18.46 -2.21 29.07
N SER A 73 17.48 -2.10 28.18
CA SER A 73 17.52 -1.22 27.01
C SER A 73 17.71 0.24 27.47
N VAL A 74 18.96 0.68 27.60
CA VAL A 74 19.35 2.04 27.97
C VAL A 74 19.91 2.73 26.74
N GLY A 75 19.04 3.42 26.02
CA GLY A 75 19.42 4.11 24.80
C GLY A 75 18.27 4.92 24.25
N SER A 76 18.60 6.09 23.71
CA SER A 76 17.67 6.85 22.88
C SER A 76 17.27 5.96 21.68
N PRO A 77 15.98 5.68 21.47
CA PRO A 77 15.51 4.87 20.33
C PRO A 77 15.71 5.57 18.97
N GLN A 78 16.32 6.76 18.93
CA GLN A 78 16.61 7.49 17.70
C GLN A 78 17.85 6.93 17.00
N ILE A 79 17.73 5.68 16.55
CA ILE A 79 18.64 5.14 15.53
C ILE A 79 18.15 5.69 14.20
N HIS A 80 19.02 6.41 13.50
CA HIS A 80 18.71 6.86 12.15
C HIS A 80 18.67 5.63 11.25
N MET A 81 17.47 5.20 10.90
CA MET A 81 17.26 4.13 9.95
C MET A 81 17.86 4.53 8.61
N ALA A 82 18.43 3.55 7.92
CA ALA A 82 19.10 3.71 6.65
C ALA A 82 18.13 4.35 5.61
N VAL A 83 18.59 5.36 4.86
CA VAL A 83 17.79 6.09 3.83
C VAL A 83 17.30 5.15 2.73
N GLU A 84 18.01 4.04 2.54
CA GLU A 84 17.75 2.94 1.63
C GLU A 84 16.31 2.41 1.77
N PHE A 85 15.76 2.32 2.99
CA PHE A 85 14.38 1.89 3.21
C PHE A 85 13.34 2.90 2.69
N TYR A 86 13.67 4.19 2.72
CA TYR A 86 12.79 5.25 2.21
C TYR A 86 12.75 5.25 0.68
N LEU A 87 13.89 5.02 0.02
CA LEU A 87 14.00 4.95 -1.44
C LEU A 87 13.14 3.79 -2.01
N ILE A 88 13.15 2.63 -1.35
CA ILE A 88 12.29 1.49 -1.73
C ILE A 88 10.80 1.85 -1.56
N ALA A 89 10.44 2.54 -0.49
CA ALA A 89 9.05 2.90 -0.21
C ALA A 89 8.49 3.89 -1.25
N ILE A 90 9.24 4.95 -1.59
CA ILE A 90 8.79 5.91 -2.61
C ILE A 90 8.77 5.29 -4.01
N PHE A 91 9.71 4.40 -4.32
CA PHE A 91 9.69 3.64 -5.57
C PHE A 91 8.45 2.74 -5.68
N PHE A 92 8.07 2.05 -4.58
CA PHE A 92 6.86 1.25 -4.55
C PHE A 92 5.60 2.08 -4.82
N VAL A 93 5.48 3.27 -4.22
CA VAL A 93 4.35 4.17 -4.46
C VAL A 93 4.27 4.61 -5.93
N ILE A 94 5.40 4.95 -6.53
CA ILE A 94 5.43 5.36 -7.95
C ILE A 94 5.05 4.18 -8.84
N PHE A 95 5.65 3.00 -8.63
CA PHE A 95 5.34 1.81 -9.43
C PHE A 95 3.88 1.31 -9.27
N ASP A 96 3.31 1.42 -8.07
CA ASP A 96 1.90 1.10 -7.81
C ASP A 96 0.97 2.03 -8.59
N LEU A 97 1.23 3.34 -8.55
CA LEU A 97 0.49 4.34 -9.31
C LEU A 97 0.53 4.06 -10.82
N GLU A 98 1.65 3.57 -11.31
CA GLU A 98 1.84 3.28 -12.73
C GLU A 98 1.09 2.05 -13.18
N THR A 99 0.93 1.07 -12.29
CA THR A 99 0.05 -0.09 -12.52
C THR A 99 -1.41 0.36 -12.63
N VAL A 100 -1.85 1.36 -11.85
CA VAL A 100 -3.21 1.93 -11.99
C VAL A 100 -3.42 2.55 -13.37
N PHE A 101 -2.41 3.24 -13.92
CA PHE A 101 -2.49 3.77 -15.29
C PHE A 101 -2.52 2.68 -16.36
N ILE A 102 -1.72 1.62 -16.21
CA ILE A 102 -1.77 0.44 -17.10
C ILE A 102 -3.17 -0.20 -17.03
N PHE A 103 -3.76 -0.31 -15.84
CA PHE A 103 -5.11 -0.83 -15.66
C PHE A 103 -6.16 0.05 -16.35
N ALA A 104 -6.10 1.37 -16.18
CA ALA A 104 -7.00 2.30 -16.85
C ALA A 104 -6.90 2.20 -18.39
N TRP A 105 -5.68 2.08 -18.92
CA TRP A 105 -5.44 1.83 -20.34
C TRP A 105 -5.99 0.45 -20.78
N ALA A 106 -5.79 -0.59 -19.97
CA ALA A 106 -6.26 -1.94 -20.28
C ALA A 106 -7.79 -2.02 -20.39
N VAL A 107 -8.52 -1.27 -19.54
CA VAL A 107 -9.99 -1.17 -19.64
C VAL A 107 -10.43 -0.49 -20.94
N ALA A 108 -9.68 0.53 -21.41
CA ALA A 108 -9.99 1.29 -22.61
C ALA A 108 -9.26 0.79 -23.88
N PHE A 109 -8.62 -0.38 -23.83
CA PHE A 109 -7.71 -0.89 -24.86
C PHE A 109 -8.32 -0.86 -26.27
N PHE A 110 -9.59 -1.26 -26.39
CA PHE A 110 -10.29 -1.35 -27.68
C PHE A 110 -10.51 0.00 -28.36
N GLU A 111 -10.64 1.09 -27.60
CA GLU A 111 -10.91 2.42 -28.16
C GLU A 111 -9.62 3.18 -28.52
N LEU A 112 -8.52 2.94 -27.79
CA LEU A 112 -7.27 3.67 -27.98
C LEU A 112 -6.37 3.08 -29.07
N GLY A 113 -6.53 1.79 -29.43
CA GLY A 113 -5.79 1.13 -30.50
C GLY A 113 -4.26 1.32 -30.43
N TRP A 114 -3.63 1.56 -31.59
CA TRP A 114 -2.18 1.73 -31.71
C TRP A 114 -1.63 2.96 -30.98
N ALA A 115 -2.39 4.05 -30.92
CA ALA A 115 -1.97 5.26 -30.23
C ALA A 115 -1.83 5.02 -28.71
N GLY A 116 -2.82 4.33 -28.13
CA GLY A 116 -2.76 3.92 -26.72
C GLY A 116 -1.60 2.96 -26.42
N PHE A 117 -1.36 2.02 -27.33
CA PHE A 117 -0.26 1.07 -27.19
C PHE A 117 1.10 1.78 -27.13
N ILE A 118 1.34 2.78 -27.99
CA ILE A 118 2.59 3.55 -27.98
C ILE A 118 2.69 4.39 -26.70
N SER A 119 1.61 5.05 -26.28
CA SER A 119 1.62 5.87 -25.07
C SER A 119 1.95 5.04 -23.83
N ILE A 120 1.32 3.86 -23.67
CA ILE A 120 1.59 3.01 -22.50
C ILE A 120 2.97 2.36 -22.57
N SER A 121 3.46 2.03 -23.77
CA SER A 121 4.80 1.46 -23.94
C SER A 121 5.90 2.45 -23.53
N ILE A 122 5.75 3.72 -23.91
CA ILE A 122 6.69 4.79 -23.51
C ILE A 122 6.65 4.99 -22.00
N PHE A 123 5.46 4.97 -21.41
CA PHE A 123 5.25 5.10 -19.97
C PHE A 123 5.97 3.99 -19.19
N ILE A 124 5.74 2.72 -19.55
CA ILE A 124 6.41 1.56 -18.97
C ILE A 124 7.93 1.65 -19.15
N LEU A 125 8.41 2.07 -20.32
CA LEU A 125 9.84 2.22 -20.58
C LEU A 125 10.50 3.28 -19.69
N MET A 126 9.84 4.42 -19.47
CA MET A 126 10.34 5.48 -18.60
C MET A 126 10.57 4.97 -17.17
N LEU A 127 9.64 4.19 -16.64
CA LEU A 127 9.80 3.57 -15.33
C LEU A 127 10.79 2.41 -15.31
N GLY A 128 10.85 1.63 -16.38
CA GLY A 128 11.86 0.60 -16.54
C GLY A 128 13.27 1.19 -16.44
N VAL A 129 13.50 2.36 -17.05
CA VAL A 129 14.76 3.09 -16.93
C VAL A 129 15.00 3.58 -15.50
N ALA A 130 13.98 4.14 -14.83
CA ALA A 130 14.10 4.58 -13.44
C ALA A 130 14.44 3.40 -12.49
N LEU A 131 13.78 2.26 -12.65
CA LEU A 131 14.05 1.05 -11.88
C LEU A 131 15.46 0.52 -12.13
N VAL A 132 15.89 0.44 -13.39
CA VAL A 132 17.26 0.02 -13.73
C VAL A 132 18.29 0.99 -13.14
N TYR A 133 18.03 2.30 -13.18
CA TYR A 133 18.90 3.30 -12.58
C TYR A 133 19.06 3.08 -11.07
N GLU A 134 17.96 2.87 -10.35
CA GLU A 134 17.98 2.68 -8.89
C GLU A 134 18.69 1.37 -8.51
N LEU A 135 18.41 0.27 -9.26
CA LEU A 135 19.11 -1.02 -9.11
C LEU A 135 20.62 -0.90 -9.32
N ARG A 136 21.04 -0.06 -10.26
CA ARG A 136 22.47 0.17 -10.58
C ARG A 136 23.14 1.13 -9.62
N SER A 137 22.39 2.04 -9.00
CA SER A 137 22.90 3.04 -8.07
C SER A 137 23.31 2.47 -6.72
N GLY A 138 23.05 1.18 -6.46
CA GLY A 138 23.48 0.54 -5.22
C GLY A 138 22.79 1.13 -3.98
N ALA A 139 21.60 1.73 -4.13
CA ALA A 139 20.75 2.15 -3.02
C ALA A 139 20.30 0.97 -2.12
N LEU A 140 20.65 -0.25 -2.52
CA LEU A 140 20.47 -1.49 -1.76
C LEU A 140 21.78 -2.02 -1.17
N ASP A 141 22.89 -1.28 -1.23
CA ASP A 141 24.17 -1.73 -0.70
C ASP A 141 24.29 -1.35 0.78
N TRP A 142 24.00 -2.33 1.63
CA TRP A 142 24.02 -2.26 3.09
C TRP A 142 25.46 -2.23 3.62
N GLY A 143 26.24 -1.25 3.18
CA GLY A 143 27.55 -0.99 3.74
C GLY A 143 27.39 -0.38 5.13
N ILE A 144 27.87 -1.08 6.16
CA ILE A 144 27.96 -0.55 7.54
C ILE A 144 28.82 0.73 7.50
N LYS A 145 28.17 1.89 7.41
CA LYS A 145 28.86 3.18 7.56
C LYS A 145 29.04 3.41 9.05
N SER A 146 30.07 2.82 9.63
CA SER A 146 30.48 3.12 11.00
C SER A 146 30.86 4.60 11.06
N ARG A 147 29.96 5.43 11.59
CA ARG A 147 30.26 6.83 11.84
C ARG A 147 31.37 6.87 12.89
N ALA A 148 32.59 7.10 12.43
CA ALA A 148 33.75 7.26 13.30
C ALA A 148 33.41 8.33 14.34
N ARG A 149 33.41 7.93 15.61
CA ARG A 149 33.17 8.79 16.76
C ARG A 149 34.28 9.85 16.77
N SER A 150 33.91 11.12 16.64
CA SER A 150 34.85 12.21 16.91
C SER A 150 35.38 12.04 18.33
N PRO A 151 36.71 12.05 18.54
CA PRO A 151 37.29 12.01 19.87
C PRO A 151 36.75 13.21 20.65
N ASP A 152 36.15 12.93 21.80
CA ASP A 152 35.65 13.95 22.70
C ASP A 152 36.84 14.77 23.23
N SER A 153 36.89 16.05 22.88
CA SER A 153 37.99 16.96 23.24
C SER A 153 38.06 17.26 24.75
N THR A 154 37.10 16.74 25.53
CA THR A 154 37.01 16.90 26.99
C THR A 154 38.12 16.18 27.76
N LEU A 155 38.77 15.14 27.20
CA LEU A 155 39.87 14.44 27.88
C LEU A 155 41.21 15.19 27.86
N THR A 156 41.29 16.35 27.19
CA THR A 156 42.52 17.17 27.16
C THR A 156 42.56 18.22 28.27
N GLN A 157 41.45 18.47 28.99
CA GLN A 157 41.40 19.47 30.07
C GLN A 157 41.68 18.90 31.46
N GLU A 158 41.64 17.59 31.66
CA GLU A 158 41.86 16.96 32.97
C GLU A 158 43.31 16.53 33.22
N ALA A 159 44.19 16.63 32.21
CA ALA A 159 45.60 16.25 32.31
C ALA A 159 46.57 17.42 32.59
N ASP A 160 46.07 18.65 32.77
CA ASP A 160 46.87 19.89 32.98
C ASP A 160 46.62 20.57 34.35
N LYS A 161 46.13 19.81 35.35
CA LYS A 161 45.94 20.34 36.71
C LYS A 161 46.45 19.38 37.77
#